data_AF-A0A2A4U2D7-F1
#
_entry.id   AF-A0A2A4U2D7-F1
#
_cell.length_a   1.000
_cell.length_b   1.000
_cell.length_c   1.000
_cell.angle_alpha   90.00
_cell.angle_beta   90.00
_cell.angle_gamma   90.00
#
_symmetry.space_group_name_H-M   'P 1'
#
loop_
_entity.id
_entity.type
_entity.pdbx_description
1 polymer ?
#
loop_
_entity_poly.entity_id
_entity_poly.type
_entity_poly.pdbx_seq_one_letter_code
_entity_poly.pdbx_strand_id
1 'polypeptide(L)'
;MTFASNSTFDVAFWFSDQALNENEYLQPQKLHRLLYLSQGFYAIAYDGQKLMPAVFVAEEMGPIEPTLFQAFANGRPDIEVELFLPSDVELFLSSIWRRFGHLKTEQLSKLTTKNAAYALALRKGPGTEILLDAMVATLKAETEKKAADPVRAPHPDARVLRTQHGSEVKVKSWAPGAAPGAAPGLK
;
A
#
# COMPACT_ATOMS: atom_id res chain seq x y z
N MET A 1 1.03 -12.04 -23.96
CA MET A 1 1.08 -11.58 -22.56
C MET A 1 0.11 -12.45 -21.80
N THR A 2 0.55 -13.17 -20.78
CA THR A 2 -0.30 -14.00 -19.91
C THR A 2 -0.59 -13.24 -18.62
N PHE A 3 -1.80 -13.40 -18.10
CA PHE A 3 -2.21 -12.87 -16.80
C PHE A 3 -2.11 -14.00 -15.76
N ALA A 4 -1.87 -13.65 -14.49
CA ALA A 4 -1.77 -14.62 -13.41
C ALA A 4 -3.16 -15.05 -12.89
N SER A 5 -4.19 -14.21 -13.06
CA SER A 5 -5.59 -14.55 -12.87
C SER A 5 -6.39 -14.42 -14.17
N ASN A 6 -7.50 -15.14 -14.26
CA ASN A 6 -8.37 -15.12 -15.45
C ASN A 6 -9.20 -13.84 -15.52
N SER A 7 -9.54 -13.26 -14.37
CA SER A 7 -10.37 -12.07 -14.26
C SER A 7 -9.91 -11.14 -13.14
N THR A 8 -10.26 -9.86 -13.26
CA THR A 8 -10.16 -8.88 -12.16
C THR A 8 -11.13 -9.22 -11.02
N PHE A 9 -12.26 -9.88 -11.35
CA PHE A 9 -13.24 -10.32 -10.35
C PHE A 9 -12.65 -11.36 -9.40
N ASP A 10 -11.81 -12.29 -9.88
CA ASP A 10 -11.18 -13.32 -9.02
C ASP A 10 -10.35 -12.66 -7.91
N VAL A 11 -9.55 -11.65 -8.27
CA VAL A 11 -8.71 -10.89 -7.32
C VAL A 11 -9.58 -10.01 -6.41
N ALA A 12 -10.63 -9.39 -6.95
CA ALA A 12 -11.52 -8.55 -6.17
C ALA A 12 -12.30 -9.35 -5.11
N PHE A 13 -12.82 -10.52 -5.50
CA PHE A 13 -13.55 -11.42 -4.62
C PHE A 13 -12.61 -11.98 -3.54
N TRP A 14 -11.37 -12.33 -3.90
CA TRP A 14 -10.36 -12.71 -2.91
C TRP A 14 -10.20 -11.63 -1.82
N PHE A 15 -10.05 -10.35 -2.18
CA PHE A 15 -9.94 -9.27 -1.19
C PHE A 15 -11.22 -9.09 -0.36
N SER A 16 -12.39 -9.17 -0.99
CA SER A 16 -13.67 -9.10 -0.29
C SER A 16 -13.84 -10.24 0.72
N ASP A 17 -13.48 -11.46 0.34
CA ASP A 17 -13.59 -12.64 1.19
C ASP A 17 -12.56 -12.60 2.33
N GLN A 18 -11.34 -12.12 2.09
CA GLN A 18 -10.37 -11.88 3.17
C GLN A 18 -10.89 -10.86 4.20
N ALA A 19 -11.49 -9.75 3.75
CA ALA A 19 -12.06 -8.77 4.66
C ALA A 19 -13.21 -9.36 5.49
N LEU A 20 -14.10 -10.14 4.85
CA LEU A 20 -15.21 -10.81 5.54
C LEU A 20 -14.71 -11.82 6.57
N ASN A 21 -13.65 -12.58 6.27
CA ASN A 21 -13.01 -13.50 7.22
C ASN A 21 -12.45 -12.77 8.45
N GLU A 22 -12.04 -11.50 8.30
CA GLU A 22 -11.64 -10.62 9.40
C GLU A 22 -12.80 -9.83 10.02
N ASN A 23 -14.05 -10.14 9.67
CA ASN A 23 -15.27 -9.45 10.08
C ASN A 23 -15.30 -7.95 9.71
N GLU A 24 -14.61 -7.57 8.63
CA GLU A 24 -14.62 -6.22 8.08
C GLU A 24 -15.41 -6.17 6.77
N TYR A 25 -16.20 -5.11 6.59
CA TYR A 25 -16.75 -4.78 5.28
C TYR A 25 -15.72 -4.01 4.44
N LEU A 26 -15.33 -4.57 3.30
CA LEU A 26 -14.40 -3.91 2.39
C LEU A 26 -15.11 -2.81 1.58
N GLN A 27 -14.81 -1.56 1.89
CA GLN A 27 -15.36 -0.42 1.15
C GLN A 27 -14.91 -0.45 -0.33
N PRO A 28 -15.79 -0.08 -1.30
CA PRO A 28 -15.44 -0.11 -2.73
C PRO A 28 -14.19 0.70 -3.08
N GLN A 29 -14.02 1.88 -2.46
CA GLN A 29 -12.82 2.69 -2.68
C GLN A 29 -11.57 1.95 -2.19
N LYS A 30 -11.60 1.34 -1.00
CA LYS A 30 -10.48 0.56 -0.45
C LYS A 30 -10.11 -0.61 -1.38
N LEU A 31 -11.11 -1.32 -1.91
CA LEU A 31 -10.92 -2.38 -2.89
C LEU A 31 -10.15 -1.89 -4.12
N HIS A 32 -10.56 -0.80 -4.78
CA HIS A 32 -9.85 -0.29 -5.95
C HIS A 32 -8.41 0.13 -5.66
N ARG A 33 -8.13 0.66 -4.47
CA ARG A 33 -6.75 1.00 -4.04
C ARG A 33 -5.91 -0.26 -3.87
N LEU A 34 -6.45 -1.31 -3.27
CA LEU A 34 -5.78 -2.59 -3.12
C LEU A 34 -5.52 -3.25 -4.47
N LEU A 35 -6.48 -3.24 -5.39
CA LEU A 35 -6.33 -3.75 -6.75
C LEU A 35 -5.22 -3.01 -7.52
N TYR A 36 -5.23 -1.68 -7.47
CA TYR A 36 -4.20 -0.85 -8.10
C TYR A 36 -2.80 -1.16 -7.56
N LEU A 37 -2.65 -1.24 -6.24
CA LEU A 37 -1.38 -1.58 -5.60
C LEU A 37 -0.94 -3.02 -5.93
N SER A 38 -1.87 -3.97 -5.93
CA SER A 38 -1.60 -5.38 -6.27
C SER A 38 -1.04 -5.50 -7.68
N GLN A 39 -1.70 -4.87 -8.67
CA GLN A 39 -1.25 -4.88 -10.05
C GLN A 39 0.17 -4.33 -10.21
N GLY A 40 0.45 -3.19 -9.58
CA GLY A 40 1.75 -2.54 -9.67
C GLY A 40 2.86 -3.31 -8.95
N PHE A 41 2.61 -3.79 -7.73
CA PHE A 41 3.59 -4.59 -6.99
C PHE A 41 3.81 -5.97 -7.59
N TYR A 42 2.80 -6.57 -8.23
CA TYR A 42 2.96 -7.84 -8.93
C TYR A 42 3.89 -7.67 -10.11
N ALA A 43 3.68 -6.63 -10.92
CA ALA A 43 4.57 -6.31 -12.03
C ALA A 43 6.00 -5.96 -11.57
N ILE A 44 6.18 -5.46 -10.35
CA ILE A 44 7.52 -5.28 -9.76
C ILE A 44 8.16 -6.63 -9.41
N ALA A 45 7.40 -7.54 -8.81
CA ALA A 45 7.88 -8.83 -8.31
C ALA A 45 8.12 -9.86 -9.43
N TYR A 46 7.39 -9.76 -10.54
CA TYR A 46 7.38 -10.73 -11.63
C TYR A 46 7.69 -10.08 -12.98
N ASP A 47 8.75 -9.26 -13.04
CA ASP A 47 9.35 -8.75 -14.28
C ASP A 47 8.37 -8.13 -15.30
N GLY A 48 7.45 -7.30 -14.82
CA GLY A 48 6.47 -6.59 -15.65
C GLY A 48 5.24 -7.40 -16.03
N GLN A 49 5.11 -8.65 -15.55
CA GLN A 49 3.90 -9.44 -15.76
C GLN A 49 2.69 -8.80 -15.06
N LYS A 50 1.50 -8.99 -15.65
CA LYS A 50 0.26 -8.48 -15.09
C LYS A 50 -0.38 -9.55 -14.19
N LEU A 51 -0.80 -9.13 -12.99
CA LEU A 51 -1.59 -9.97 -12.09
C LEU A 51 -2.92 -10.37 -12.73
N MET A 52 -3.71 -9.37 -13.12
CA MET A 52 -5.06 -9.57 -13.67
C MET A 52 -5.24 -8.74 -14.95
N PRO A 53 -6.23 -9.08 -15.79
CA PRO A 53 -6.56 -8.30 -16.99
C PRO A 53 -7.33 -7.00 -16.63
N ALA A 54 -6.66 -6.08 -15.93
CA ALA A 54 -7.23 -4.81 -15.51
C ALA A 54 -6.66 -3.61 -16.29
N VAL A 55 -7.51 -2.60 -16.46
CA VAL A 55 -7.15 -1.23 -16.88
C VAL A 55 -7.50 -0.30 -15.73
N PHE A 56 -6.50 0.41 -15.21
CA PHE A 56 -6.73 1.42 -14.18
C PHE A 56 -6.79 2.79 -14.81
N VAL A 57 -7.81 3.57 -14.46
CA VAL A 57 -7.95 4.96 -14.89
C VAL A 57 -7.83 5.91 -13.70
N ALA A 58 -7.30 7.11 -13.94
CA ALA A 58 -7.23 8.16 -12.94
C ALA A 58 -8.57 8.92 -12.86
N GLU A 59 -9.27 8.77 -11.75
CA GLU A 59 -10.46 9.57 -11.41
C GLU A 59 -10.15 10.53 -10.26
N GLU A 60 -10.98 11.54 -10.02
CA GLU A 60 -10.76 12.57 -8.98
C GLU A 60 -10.51 11.98 -7.59
N MET A 61 -11.21 10.90 -7.25
CA MET A 61 -11.12 10.23 -5.95
C MET A 61 -9.93 9.25 -5.86
N GLY A 62 -9.20 9.03 -6.96
CA GLY A 62 -8.05 8.13 -7.09
C GLY A 62 -8.25 7.05 -8.16
N PRO A 63 -7.27 6.13 -8.35
CA PRO A 63 -7.29 5.17 -9.45
C PRO A 63 -8.42 4.14 -9.35
N ILE A 64 -9.24 3.97 -10.38
CA ILE A 64 -10.30 2.93 -10.38
C ILE A 64 -10.09 1.94 -11.52
N GLU A 65 -10.64 0.75 -11.36
CA GLU A 65 -10.86 -0.17 -12.46
C GLU A 65 -12.35 0.01 -12.85
N PRO A 66 -12.64 0.60 -14.03
CA PRO A 66 -13.97 1.12 -14.33
C PRO A 66 -15.02 0.02 -14.48
N THR A 67 -14.66 -1.15 -15.01
CA THR A 67 -15.60 -2.25 -15.22
C THR A 67 -16.07 -2.83 -13.90
N LEU A 68 -15.14 -3.10 -12.98
CA LEU A 68 -15.42 -3.58 -11.63
C LEU A 68 -16.19 -2.53 -10.83
N PHE A 69 -15.85 -1.25 -10.97
CA PHE A 69 -16.59 -0.17 -10.31
C PHE A 69 -18.07 -0.19 -10.69
N GLN A 70 -18.38 -0.31 -11.99
CA GLN A 70 -19.75 -0.41 -12.47
C GLN A 70 -20.43 -1.71 -12.02
N ALA A 71 -19.73 -2.84 -12.10
CA ALA A 71 -20.27 -4.13 -11.69
C ALA A 71 -20.63 -4.19 -10.20
N PHE A 72 -19.88 -3.47 -9.36
CA PHE A 72 -20.13 -3.39 -7.91
C PHE A 72 -21.09 -2.26 -7.50
N ALA A 73 -21.64 -1.48 -8.45
CA ALA A 73 -22.47 -0.32 -8.14
C ALA A 73 -23.70 -0.65 -7.27
N ASN A 74 -24.25 -1.87 -7.42
CA ASN A 74 -25.38 -2.36 -6.65
C ASN A 74 -24.99 -3.40 -5.58
N GLY A 75 -23.71 -3.45 -5.20
CA GLY A 75 -23.15 -4.46 -4.28
C GLY A 75 -22.36 -5.54 -5.00
N ARG A 76 -21.98 -6.60 -4.27
CA ARG A 76 -21.22 -7.72 -4.84
C ARG A 76 -22.04 -8.38 -5.95
N PRO A 77 -21.55 -8.44 -7.20
CA PRO A 77 -22.30 -9.04 -8.30
C PRO A 77 -22.43 -10.55 -8.12
N ASP A 78 -23.53 -11.12 -8.60
CA ASP A 78 -23.74 -12.56 -8.67
C ASP A 78 -23.14 -13.10 -9.98
N ILE A 79 -21.88 -13.52 -9.91
CA ILE A 79 -21.10 -14.02 -11.04
C ILE A 79 -20.25 -15.21 -10.60
N GLU A 80 -19.94 -16.08 -11.55
CA GLU A 80 -18.97 -17.15 -11.34
C GLU A 80 -17.56 -16.57 -11.32
N VAL A 81 -16.79 -16.90 -10.28
CA VAL A 81 -15.38 -16.53 -10.13
C VAL A 81 -14.58 -17.77 -9.78
N GLU A 82 -13.28 -17.74 -10.09
CA GLU A 82 -12.37 -18.76 -9.62
C GLU A 82 -12.13 -18.59 -8.12
N LEU A 83 -12.71 -19.48 -7.30
CA LEU A 83 -12.55 -19.45 -5.85
C LEU A 83 -11.14 -19.85 -5.41
N PHE A 84 -10.46 -20.67 -6.21
CA PHE A 84 -9.13 -21.19 -5.89
C PHE A 84 -8.10 -20.62 -6.86
N LEU A 85 -7.54 -19.46 -6.47
CA LEU A 85 -6.43 -18.86 -7.19
C LEU A 85 -5.19 -19.78 -7.15
N PRO A 86 -4.31 -19.73 -8.17
CA PRO A 86 -3.00 -20.37 -8.10
C PRO A 86 -2.25 -19.99 -6.81
N SER A 87 -1.55 -20.95 -6.19
CA SER A 87 -0.98 -20.77 -4.85
C SER A 87 0.03 -19.62 -4.75
N ASP A 88 0.79 -19.38 -5.81
CA ASP A 88 1.72 -18.25 -5.93
C ASP A 88 0.99 -16.89 -5.96
N VAL A 89 -0.14 -16.82 -6.65
CA VAL A 89 -1.03 -15.64 -6.68
C VAL A 89 -1.63 -15.40 -5.30
N GLU A 90 -2.16 -16.43 -4.65
CA GLU A 90 -2.75 -16.32 -3.30
C GLU A 90 -1.72 -15.87 -2.25
N LEU A 91 -0.51 -16.44 -2.28
CA LEU A 91 0.60 -16.01 -1.41
C LEU A 91 0.99 -14.55 -1.66
N PHE A 92 1.02 -14.13 -2.92
CA PHE A 92 1.29 -12.74 -3.28
C PHE A 92 0.19 -11.81 -2.73
N LEU A 93 -1.08 -12.12 -2.96
CA LEU A 93 -2.21 -11.32 -2.48
C LEU A 93 -2.25 -11.25 -0.94
N SER A 94 -1.95 -12.36 -0.26
CA SER A 94 -1.78 -12.42 1.19
C SER A 94 -0.70 -11.46 1.68
N SER A 95 0.40 -11.33 0.93
CA SER A 95 1.46 -10.37 1.27
C SER A 95 1.01 -8.91 1.12
N ILE A 96 0.18 -8.61 0.10
CA ILE A 96 -0.41 -7.30 -0.12
C ILE A 96 -1.42 -6.99 1.00
N TRP A 97 -2.29 -7.93 1.34
CA TRP A 97 -3.26 -7.79 2.42
C TRP A 97 -2.56 -7.52 3.76
N ARG A 98 -1.54 -8.30 4.13
CA ARG A 98 -0.77 -8.06 5.36
C ARG A 98 -0.14 -6.66 5.38
N ARG A 99 0.33 -6.17 4.23
CA ARG A 99 1.00 -4.86 4.12
C ARG A 99 0.03 -3.68 4.12
N PHE A 100 -1.17 -3.83 3.55
CA PHE A 100 -2.05 -2.70 3.24
C PHE A 100 -3.50 -2.87 3.74
N GLY A 101 -3.95 -4.09 4.05
CA GLY A 101 -5.32 -4.41 4.46
C GLY A 101 -5.75 -3.72 5.75
N HIS A 102 -4.84 -3.56 6.71
CA HIS A 102 -5.10 -2.83 7.96
C HIS A 102 -5.20 -1.30 7.78
N LEU A 103 -4.86 -0.76 6.61
CA LEU A 103 -4.93 0.68 6.35
C LEU A 103 -6.37 1.09 6.05
N LYS A 104 -6.75 2.27 6.55
CA LYS A 104 -8.04 2.89 6.23
C LYS A 104 -8.06 3.38 4.78
N THR A 105 -9.28 3.52 4.24
CA THR A 105 -9.52 4.03 2.89
C THR A 105 -8.77 5.34 2.62
N GLU A 106 -8.77 6.29 3.55
CA GLU A 106 -8.12 7.59 3.39
C GLU A 106 -6.60 7.47 3.30
N GLN A 107 -6.02 6.53 4.07
CA GLN A 107 -4.58 6.27 4.05
C GLN A 107 -4.16 5.65 2.71
N LEU A 108 -4.95 4.70 2.21
CA LEU A 108 -4.72 4.08 0.91
C LEU A 108 -4.92 5.07 -0.23
N SER A 109 -5.97 5.90 -0.18
CA SER A 109 -6.18 6.99 -1.13
C SER A 109 -4.99 7.94 -1.13
N LYS A 110 -4.50 8.37 0.04
CA LYS A 110 -3.29 9.21 0.11
C LYS A 110 -2.06 8.55 -0.50
N LEU A 111 -1.90 7.23 -0.37
CA LEU A 111 -0.78 6.50 -0.99
C LEU A 111 -0.92 6.47 -2.51
N THR A 112 -2.10 6.15 -3.04
CA THR A 112 -2.28 6.01 -4.49
C THR A 112 -2.41 7.34 -5.23
N THR A 113 -2.94 8.39 -4.60
CA THR A 113 -3.15 9.69 -5.26
C THR A 113 -1.92 10.60 -5.21
N LYS A 114 -0.98 10.36 -4.30
CA LYS A 114 0.29 11.10 -4.23
C LYS A 114 1.35 10.59 -5.21
N ASN A 115 1.06 9.50 -5.90
CA ASN A 115 2.02 8.84 -6.75
C ASN A 115 2.09 9.54 -8.13
N ALA A 116 3.26 9.52 -8.76
CA ALA A 116 3.51 10.24 -10.01
C ALA A 116 2.68 9.68 -11.18
N ALA A 117 2.50 8.35 -11.25
CA ALA A 117 1.71 7.70 -12.30
C ALA A 117 0.26 8.23 -12.36
N TYR A 118 -0.41 8.27 -11.20
CA TYR A 118 -1.75 8.81 -11.06
C TYR A 118 -1.80 10.29 -11.39
N ALA A 119 -0.89 11.10 -10.83
CA ALA A 119 -0.89 12.55 -11.04
C ALA A 119 -0.69 12.91 -12.52
N LEU A 120 0.19 12.19 -13.23
CA LEU A 120 0.42 12.39 -14.66
C LEU A 120 -0.78 12.01 -15.52
N ALA A 121 -1.47 10.92 -15.18
CA ALA A 121 -2.69 10.52 -15.87
C ALA A 121 -3.83 11.52 -15.60
N LEU A 122 -4.08 11.88 -14.33
CA LEU A 122 -5.13 12.82 -13.97
C LEU A 122 -4.94 14.21 -14.62
N ARG A 123 -3.69 14.67 -14.77
CA ARG A 123 -3.38 15.93 -15.45
C ARG A 123 -3.83 15.95 -16.92
N LYS A 124 -3.92 14.78 -17.57
CA LYS A 124 -4.46 14.66 -18.93
C LYS A 124 -5.99 14.68 -18.97
N GLY A 125 -6.63 14.37 -17.84
CA GLY A 125 -8.08 14.40 -17.63
C GLY A 125 -8.56 13.19 -16.82
N PRO A 126 -9.70 13.30 -16.12
CA PRO A 126 -10.38 12.14 -15.52
C PRO A 126 -10.65 11.04 -16.56
N GLY A 127 -10.61 9.78 -16.13
CA GLY A 127 -10.76 8.62 -17.00
C GLY A 127 -9.51 8.26 -17.82
N THR A 128 -8.40 8.98 -17.67
CA THR A 128 -7.15 8.65 -18.36
C THR A 128 -6.52 7.37 -17.81
N GLU A 129 -6.14 6.44 -18.67
CA GLU A 129 -5.43 5.21 -18.29
C GLU A 129 -4.09 5.49 -17.60
N ILE A 130 -3.84 4.76 -16.51
CA ILE A 130 -2.57 4.70 -15.80
C ILE A 130 -1.82 3.47 -16.28
N LEU A 131 -0.84 3.69 -17.16
CA LEU A 131 -0.05 2.61 -17.77
C LEU A 131 0.75 1.81 -16.73
N LEU A 132 0.86 0.49 -16.95
CA LEU A 132 1.57 -0.42 -16.05
C LEU A 132 3.00 0.03 -15.77
N ASP A 133 3.74 0.42 -16.81
CA ASP A 133 5.13 0.87 -16.67
C ASP A 133 5.25 2.10 -15.78
N ALA A 134 4.28 3.01 -15.86
CA ALA A 134 4.23 4.19 -14.98
C ALA A 134 3.95 3.79 -13.53
N MET A 135 3.04 2.82 -13.30
CA MET A 135 2.77 2.27 -11.97
C MET A 135 4.03 1.66 -11.36
N VAL A 136 4.72 0.80 -12.12
CA VAL A 136 5.97 0.13 -11.72
C VAL A 136 7.05 1.14 -11.39
N ALA A 137 7.32 2.09 -12.28
CA ALA A 137 8.35 3.11 -12.07
C ALA A 137 8.10 3.92 -10.79
N THR A 138 6.84 4.32 -10.57
CA THR A 138 6.46 5.12 -9.41
C THR A 138 6.57 4.33 -8.11
N LEU A 139 6.04 3.11 -8.06
CA LEU A 139 6.03 2.28 -6.85
C LEU A 139 7.43 1.77 -6.48
N LYS A 140 8.31 1.51 -7.47
CA LYS A 140 9.74 1.22 -7.23
C LYS A 140 10.41 2.42 -6.58
N ALA A 141 10.28 3.61 -7.18
CA ALA A 141 10.89 4.84 -6.65
C ALA A 141 10.39 5.18 -5.23
N GLU A 142 9.11 4.94 -4.92
CA GLU A 142 8.59 5.13 -3.55
C GLU A 142 9.15 4.13 -2.55
N THR A 143 9.35 2.88 -2.98
CA THR A 143 9.91 1.83 -2.12
C THR A 143 11.38 2.11 -1.81
N GLU A 144 12.16 2.52 -2.81
CA GLU A 144 13.56 2.94 -2.68
C GLU A 144 13.70 4.17 -1.79
N LYS A 145 12.86 5.20 -1.98
CA LYS A 145 12.84 6.38 -1.11
C LYS A 145 12.54 6.03 0.35
N LYS A 146 11.60 5.12 0.60
CA LYS A 146 11.29 4.64 1.97
C LYS A 146 12.42 3.82 2.57
N ALA A 147 13.21 3.10 1.77
CA ALA A 147 14.37 2.36 2.23
C ALA A 147 15.58 3.26 2.52
N ALA A 148 15.72 4.36 1.77
CA ALA A 148 16.81 5.33 1.92
C ALA A 148 16.60 6.35 3.05
N ASP A 149 15.42 6.41 3.68
CA ASP A 149 15.11 7.36 4.76
C ASP A 149 15.81 6.97 6.09
N PRO A 150 16.85 7.71 6.53
CA PRO A 150 17.66 7.35 7.69
C PRO A 150 16.90 7.49 9.02
N VAL A 151 15.75 8.16 9.06
CA VAL A 151 14.91 8.27 10.26
C VAL A 151 14.21 6.95 10.60
N ARG A 152 14.10 6.03 9.62
CA ARG A 152 13.49 4.71 9.77
C ARG A 152 14.51 3.57 9.85
N ALA A 153 15.78 3.84 9.56
CA ALA A 153 16.86 2.94 9.93
C ALA A 153 16.90 2.86 11.46
N PRO A 154 17.00 1.66 12.08
CA PRO A 154 17.22 1.59 13.51
C PRO A 154 18.50 2.36 13.83
N HIS A 155 18.37 3.44 14.61
CA HIS A 155 19.52 4.15 15.14
C HIS A 155 20.36 3.13 15.91
N PRO A 156 21.67 3.01 15.67
CA PRO A 156 22.51 1.99 16.30
C PRO A 156 22.52 2.03 17.85
N ASP A 157 22.00 3.10 18.45
CA ASP A 157 21.93 3.32 19.91
C ASP A 157 20.54 3.08 20.52
N ALA A 158 19.52 2.71 19.74
CA ALA A 158 18.20 2.43 20.27
C ALA A 158 18.13 1.02 20.88
N ARG A 159 18.79 0.82 22.04
CA ARG A 159 18.61 -0.39 22.86
C ARG A 159 17.18 -0.42 23.41
N VAL A 160 16.37 -1.33 22.89
CA VAL A 160 15.07 -1.69 23.49
C VAL A 160 15.36 -2.62 24.66
N LEU A 161 15.13 -2.14 25.88
CA LEU A 161 15.20 -2.96 27.09
C LEU A 161 13.79 -3.34 27.53
N ARG A 162 13.67 -4.51 28.15
CA ARG A 162 12.43 -4.98 28.76
C ARG A 162 12.45 -4.70 30.25
N THR A 163 11.31 -4.29 30.79
CA THR A 163 11.15 -4.19 32.25
C THR A 163 11.07 -5.58 32.87
N GLN A 164 11.24 -5.67 34.18
CA GLN A 164 11.09 -6.91 34.95
C GLN A 164 9.72 -7.59 34.80
N HIS A 165 8.71 -6.87 34.29
CA HIS A 165 7.36 -7.38 34.02
C HIS A 165 7.07 -7.56 32.51
N GLY A 166 8.10 -7.52 31.66
CA GLY A 166 8.02 -7.91 30.24
C GLY A 166 7.62 -6.80 29.26
N SER A 167 7.26 -5.61 29.72
CA SER A 167 6.90 -4.49 28.84
C SER A 167 8.15 -3.85 28.21
N GLU A 168 8.07 -3.54 26.92
CA GLU A 168 9.16 -2.90 26.16
C GLU A 168 9.19 -1.39 26.39
N VAL A 169 10.36 -0.84 26.72
CA VAL A 169 10.53 0.59 27.00
C VAL A 169 11.66 1.17 26.13
N LYS A 170 11.35 2.28 25.45
CA LYS A 170 12.34 3.08 24.71
C LYS A 170 13.05 4.02 25.68
N VAL A 171 14.37 3.84 25.85
CA VAL A 171 15.17 4.68 26.75
C VAL A 171 15.94 5.72 25.94
N LYS A 172 15.94 6.98 26.41
CA LYS A 172 16.87 8.01 25.95
C LYS A 172 18.06 8.05 26.91
N SER A 173 19.28 8.09 26.38
CA SER A 173 20.50 8.25 27.18
C SER A 173 20.49 9.59 27.92
N TRP A 174 20.64 9.56 29.24
CA TRP A 174 20.74 10.76 30.07
C TRP A 174 22.14 11.38 29.95
N ALA A 175 22.21 12.69 29.73
CA ALA A 175 23.45 13.47 29.68
C ALA A 175 23.48 14.47 30.84
N PRO A 176 24.47 14.44 31.75
CA PRO A 176 24.60 15.42 32.83
C PRO A 176 25.01 16.80 32.26
N GLY A 177 24.16 17.81 32.47
CA GLY A 177 24.47 19.22 32.19
C GLY A 177 25.14 19.90 33.40
N ALA A 178 26.18 20.69 33.11
CA ALA A 178 27.10 21.34 34.02
C ALA A 178 26.44 22.28 35.06
N ALA A 179 27.09 22.39 36.23
CA ALA A 179 26.70 23.27 37.34
C ALA A 179 26.76 24.78 36.98
N PRO A 180 25.89 25.64 37.54
CA PRO A 180 25.92 27.08 37.28
C PRO A 180 26.83 27.81 38.29
N GLY A 181 27.84 28.55 37.80
CA GLY A 181 28.54 29.52 38.63
C GLY A 181 29.94 29.93 38.15
N ALA A 182 30.02 30.96 37.32
CA ALA A 182 31.16 31.90 37.28
C ALA A 182 30.74 33.19 36.56
N ALA A 183 30.66 34.29 37.31
CA ALA A 183 30.41 35.63 36.78
C ALA A 183 31.66 36.19 36.07
N PRO A 184 31.52 37.02 35.02
CA PRO A 184 32.66 37.62 34.34
C PRO A 184 33.14 38.88 35.08
N GLY A 185 34.46 38.95 35.30
CA GLY A 185 35.15 40.11 35.85
C GLY A 185 35.25 41.26 34.83
N LEU A 186 34.95 42.46 35.30
CA LEU A 186 35.17 43.73 34.60
C LEU A 186 36.67 44.06 34.52
N LYS A 187 37.10 44.55 33.35
CA LYS A 187 38.22 45.49 33.21
C LYS A 187 37.69 46.78 32.62
#